data_AF-A0A0Q0TCZ6-F1
#
_entry.id   AF-A0A0Q0TCZ6-F1
#
_cell.length_a   1.000
_cell.length_b   1.000
_cell.length_c   1.000
_cell.angle_alpha   90.00
_cell.angle_beta   90.00
_cell.angle_gamma   90.00
#
_symmetry.space_group_name_H-M   'P 1'
#
loop_
_entity.id
_entity.type
_entity.pdbx_description
1 polymer ?
#
loop_
_entity_poly.entity_id
_entity_poly.type
_entity_poly.pdbx_seq_one_letter_code
_entity_poly.pdbx_strand_id
1 'polypeptide(L)'
;MEPSAAFNTATIAKMVGSELVESMLISYQETMQVQLPKLVEISATQSVSDLHRLVHSMKSSARFIGCDTLSELCFQLEMKTAADPLWHASYAKKIAELCQCSRDVLGQIAIYVEQQKVSSR
;
A
#
# COMPACT_ATOMS: atom_id res chain seq x y z
N MET A 1 -4.28 15.27 -18.56
CA MET A 1 -3.77 15.09 -17.19
C MET A 1 -3.11 13.73 -17.21
N GLU A 2 -1.78 13.68 -17.30
CA GLU A 2 -1.05 12.41 -17.20
C GLU A 2 -1.49 11.73 -15.90
N PRO A 3 -1.90 10.46 -15.89
CA PRO A 3 -2.19 9.77 -14.64
C PRO A 3 -0.93 9.86 -13.78
N SER A 4 -1.02 10.57 -12.65
CA SER A 4 0.05 10.57 -11.66
C SER A 4 0.32 9.10 -11.32
N ALA A 5 1.51 8.61 -11.67
CA ALA A 5 1.87 7.22 -11.44
C ALA A 5 1.65 6.88 -9.97
N ALA A 6 1.00 5.74 -9.69
CA ALA A 6 0.69 5.33 -8.33
C ALA A 6 1.94 4.98 -7.50
N PHE A 7 3.07 4.76 -8.15
CA PHE A 7 4.36 4.43 -7.53
C PHE A 7 5.49 5.11 -8.32
N ASN A 8 6.69 5.18 -7.73
CA ASN A 8 7.81 5.90 -8.31
C ASN A 8 9.03 4.97 -8.50
N THR A 9 9.30 4.57 -9.74
CA THR A 9 10.41 3.69 -10.09
C THR A 9 11.78 4.31 -9.80
N ALA A 10 11.93 5.64 -9.91
CA ALA A 10 13.18 6.32 -9.55
C ALA A 10 13.42 6.28 -8.03
N THR A 11 12.37 6.39 -7.22
CA THR A 11 12.46 6.20 -5.76
C THR A 11 12.89 4.77 -5.43
N ILE A 12 12.27 3.77 -6.08
CA ILE A 12 12.64 2.36 -5.89
C ILE A 12 14.09 2.11 -6.32
N ALA A 13 14.48 2.57 -7.51
CA ALA A 13 15.83 2.40 -8.03
C ALA A 13 16.91 3.03 -7.14
N LYS A 14 16.61 4.15 -6.48
CA LYS A 14 17.52 4.76 -5.49
C LYS A 14 17.71 3.88 -4.25
N MET A 15 16.72 3.06 -3.90
CA MET A 15 16.76 2.20 -2.72
C MET A 15 17.40 0.84 -3.00
N VAL A 16 17.11 0.24 -4.17
CA VAL A 16 17.50 -1.15 -4.47
C VAL A 16 18.29 -1.33 -5.77
N GLY A 17 18.55 -0.27 -6.53
CA GLY A 17 19.13 -0.37 -7.88
C GLY A 17 18.05 -0.50 -8.97
N SER A 18 18.35 0.00 -10.17
CA SER A 18 17.39 0.04 -11.29
C SER A 18 16.99 -1.35 -11.79
N GLU A 19 17.92 -2.29 -11.73
CA GLU A 19 17.76 -3.69 -12.13
C GLU A 19 16.85 -4.49 -11.18
N LEU A 20 16.67 -4.03 -9.93
CA LEU A 20 15.83 -4.70 -8.92
C LEU A 20 14.44 -4.08 -8.78
N VAL A 21 14.10 -3.04 -9.57
CA VAL A 21 12.80 -2.36 -9.48
C VAL A 21 11.63 -3.34 -9.70
N GLU A 22 11.70 -4.18 -10.73
CA GLU A 22 10.64 -5.16 -11.01
C GLU A 22 10.48 -6.17 -9.86
N SER A 23 11.58 -6.74 -9.37
CA SER A 23 11.55 -7.69 -8.25
C SER A 23 10.96 -7.07 -6.99
N MET A 24 11.29 -5.81 -6.70
CA MET A 24 10.73 -5.10 -5.56
C MET A 24 9.22 -4.88 -5.70
N LEU A 25 8.75 -4.54 -6.90
CA LEU A 25 7.33 -4.36 -7.18
C LEU A 25 6.55 -5.67 -7.05
N ILE A 26 7.12 -6.79 -7.50
CA ILE A 26 6.53 -8.13 -7.31
C ILE A 26 6.44 -8.47 -5.82
N SER A 27 7.53 -8.25 -5.05
CA SER A 27 7.53 -8.48 -3.61
C SER A 27 6.50 -7.61 -2.86
N TYR A 28 6.30 -6.38 -3.32
CA TYR A 28 5.23 -5.52 -2.80
C TYR A 28 3.84 -6.11 -3.10
N GLN A 29 3.60 -6.64 -4.31
CA GLN A 29 2.32 -7.29 -4.64
C GLN A 29 2.05 -8.49 -3.73
N GLU A 30 3.05 -9.33 -3.47
CA GLU A 30 2.94 -10.48 -2.56
C GLU A 30 2.62 -10.03 -1.12
N THR A 31 3.28 -8.98 -0.65
CA THR A 31 3.02 -8.38 0.67
C THR A 31 1.56 -7.91 0.78
N MET A 32 1.07 -7.22 -0.23
CA MET A 32 -0.30 -6.70 -0.24
C MET A 32 -1.37 -7.79 -0.33
N GLN A 33 -1.08 -8.92 -0.98
CA GLN A 33 -1.98 -10.09 -0.99
C GLN A 33 -2.23 -10.65 0.41
N VAL A 34 -1.27 -10.49 1.33
CA VAL A 34 -1.42 -10.90 2.74
C VAL A 34 -2.05 -9.78 3.58
N GLN A 35 -1.70 -8.52 3.32
CA GLN A 35 -2.14 -7.39 4.15
C GLN A 35 -3.60 -6.97 3.88
N LEU A 36 -4.07 -7.00 2.63
CA LEU A 36 -5.43 -6.57 2.28
C LEU A 36 -6.53 -7.41 2.94
N PRO A 37 -6.47 -8.77 2.93
CA PRO A 37 -7.45 -9.59 3.63
C PRO A 37 -7.47 -9.31 5.14
N LYS A 38 -6.28 -9.14 5.75
CA LYS A 38 -6.17 -8.79 7.18
C LYS A 38 -6.82 -7.46 7.50
N LEU A 39 -6.70 -6.47 6.61
CA LEU A 39 -7.33 -5.16 6.81
C LEU A 39 -8.87 -5.26 6.81
N VAL A 40 -9.42 -6.12 5.94
CA VAL A 40 -10.86 -6.42 5.91
C VAL A 40 -11.31 -7.16 7.17
N GLU A 41 -10.54 -8.17 7.60
CA GLU A 41 -10.79 -8.93 8.83
C GLU A 41 -10.79 -8.03 10.06
N ILE A 42 -9.79 -7.15 10.19
CA ILE A 42 -9.69 -6.16 11.27
C ILE A 42 -10.91 -5.23 11.29
N SER A 43 -11.44 -4.85 10.11
CA SER A 43 -12.67 -4.07 10.06
C SER A 43 -13.90 -4.81 10.58
N ALA A 44 -13.92 -6.15 10.48
CA ALA A 44 -15.00 -6.98 11.00
C ALA A 44 -14.84 -7.23 12.51
N THR A 45 -13.62 -7.46 12.98
CA THR A 45 -13.32 -7.69 14.41
C THR A 45 -13.19 -6.40 15.22
N GLN A 46 -13.08 -5.26 14.55
CA GLN A 46 -12.96 -3.93 15.13
C GLN A 46 -11.75 -3.76 16.08
N SER A 47 -10.67 -4.51 15.82
CA SER A 47 -9.44 -4.45 16.63
C SER A 47 -8.59 -3.23 16.28
N VAL A 48 -8.61 -2.20 17.13
CA VAL A 48 -7.83 -0.96 16.93
C VAL A 48 -6.33 -1.19 17.02
N SER A 49 -5.87 -2.05 17.95
CA SER A 49 -4.45 -2.37 18.09
C SER A 49 -3.89 -3.10 16.87
N ASP A 50 -4.67 -4.03 16.30
CA ASP A 50 -4.27 -4.70 15.06
C ASP A 50 -4.33 -3.77 13.86
N LEU A 51 -5.34 -2.89 13.81
CA LEU A 51 -5.42 -1.85 12.79
C LEU A 51 -4.17 -0.97 12.80
N HIS A 52 -3.80 -0.44 13.98
CA HIS A 52 -2.62 0.41 14.17
C HIS A 52 -1.35 -0.26 13.66
N ARG A 53 -1.09 -1.50 14.11
CA ARG A 53 0.10 -2.26 13.71
C ARG A 53 0.13 -2.54 12.20
N LEU A 54 -1.01 -2.91 11.62
CA LEU A 54 -1.09 -3.20 10.19
C LEU A 54 -0.85 -1.95 9.36
N VAL A 55 -1.52 -0.83 9.67
CA VAL A 55 -1.35 0.42 8.90
C VAL A 55 0.05 1.01 9.07
N HIS A 56 0.70 0.83 10.22
CA HIS A 56 2.11 1.18 10.40
C HIS A 56 3.01 0.40 9.43
N SER A 57 2.79 -0.91 9.30
CA SER A 57 3.53 -1.76 8.36
C SER A 57 3.25 -1.38 6.90
N MET A 58 1.98 -1.16 6.55
CA MET A 58 1.55 -0.74 5.21
C MET A 58 2.10 0.64 4.82
N LYS A 59 2.21 1.57 5.78
CA LYS A 59 2.83 2.89 5.55
C LYS A 59 4.26 2.75 5.06
N SER A 60 5.05 1.88 5.71
CA SER A 60 6.45 1.67 5.38
C SER A 60 6.62 1.00 4.02
N SER A 61 5.80 -0.02 3.70
CA SER A 61 5.83 -0.66 2.38
C SER A 61 5.42 0.31 1.26
N ALA A 62 4.42 1.16 1.50
CA ALA A 62 4.00 2.19 0.54
C ALA A 62 5.11 3.22 0.25
N ARG A 63 5.87 3.64 1.27
CA ARG A 63 7.04 4.53 1.06
C ARG A 63 8.12 3.88 0.22
N PHE A 64 8.33 2.58 0.40
CA PHE A 64 9.36 1.84 -0.31
C PHE A 64 9.13 1.82 -1.83
N ILE A 65 7.86 1.77 -2.25
CA ILE A 65 7.49 1.88 -3.67
C ILE A 65 7.31 3.34 -4.15
N GLY A 66 7.55 4.33 -3.29
CA GLY A 66 7.32 5.74 -3.59
C GLY A 66 5.84 6.09 -3.84
N CYS A 67 4.90 5.39 -3.18
CA CYS A 67 3.48 5.70 -3.23
C CYS A 67 3.10 6.63 -2.07
N ASP A 68 3.22 7.94 -2.30
CA ASP A 68 2.94 8.95 -1.27
C ASP A 68 1.47 8.92 -0.82
N THR A 69 0.53 8.73 -1.76
CA THR A 69 -0.91 8.67 -1.46
C THR A 69 -1.25 7.53 -0.48
N LEU A 70 -0.74 6.32 -0.72
CA LEU A 70 -0.97 5.20 0.21
C LEU A 70 -0.26 5.43 1.55
N SER A 71 0.96 5.96 1.53
CA SER A 71 1.69 6.25 2.76
C SER A 71 0.93 7.23 3.64
N GLU A 72 0.38 8.29 3.04
CA GLU A 72 -0.40 9.31 3.73
C GLU A 72 -1.73 8.74 4.27
N LEU A 73 -2.45 7.94 3.49
CA LEU A 73 -3.67 7.27 3.97
C LEU A 73 -3.39 6.37 5.19
N CYS A 74 -2.31 5.60 5.14
CA CYS A 74 -1.87 4.77 6.26
C CYS A 74 -1.50 5.61 7.48
N PHE A 75 -0.74 6.69 7.28
CA PHE A 75 -0.33 7.60 8.35
C PHE A 75 -1.52 8.25 9.05
N GLN A 76 -2.51 8.75 8.29
CA GLN A 76 -3.71 9.32 8.88
C GLN A 76 -4.50 8.32 9.72
N LEU A 77 -4.56 7.05 9.30
CA LEU A 77 -5.26 6.01 10.03
C LEU A 77 -4.46 5.56 11.27
N GLU A 78 -3.12 5.51 11.16
CA GLU A 78 -2.20 5.24 12.26
C GLU A 78 -2.33 6.30 13.37
N MET A 79 -2.35 7.58 13.00
CA MET A 79 -2.50 8.68 13.98
C MET A 79 -3.84 8.63 14.71
N LYS A 80 -4.92 8.28 14.00
CA LYS A 80 -6.24 8.13 14.62
C LYS A 80 -6.27 6.97 15.61
N THR A 81 -5.72 5.82 15.24
CA THR A 81 -5.66 4.64 16.11
C THR A 81 -4.70 4.81 17.29
N ALA A 82 -3.68 5.66 17.16
CA ALA A 82 -2.80 6.02 18.27
C ALA A 82 -3.46 6.98 19.27
N ALA A 83 -4.37 7.84 18.79
CA ALA A 83 -5.03 8.84 19.62
C ALA A 83 -6.17 8.26 20.49
N ASP A 84 -6.84 7.21 20.02
CA ASP A 84 -7.97 6.60 20.72
C ASP A 84 -7.95 5.07 20.56
N PRO A 85 -7.92 4.30 21.66
CA PRO A 85 -7.95 2.84 21.61
C PRO A 85 -9.31 2.24 21.21
N LEU A 86 -10.38 3.05 21.14
CA LEU A 86 -11.72 2.59 20.77
C LEU A 86 -11.94 2.60 19.27
N TRP A 87 -12.78 1.67 18.80
CA TRP A 87 -13.16 1.61 17.40
C TRP A 87 -14.10 2.76 17.04
N HIS A 88 -13.81 3.44 15.93
CA HIS A 88 -14.67 4.50 15.39
C HIS A 88 -15.25 4.08 14.05
N ALA A 89 -16.53 4.37 13.81
CA ALA A 89 -17.18 4.09 12.52
C ALA A 89 -16.44 4.74 11.33
N SER A 90 -15.73 5.85 11.57
CA SER A 90 -14.90 6.51 10.55
C SER A 90 -13.72 5.66 10.06
N TYR A 91 -13.28 4.65 10.83
CA TYR A 91 -12.20 3.74 10.46
C TYR A 91 -12.63 2.83 9.31
N ALA A 92 -13.87 2.34 9.31
CA ALA A 92 -14.39 1.50 8.22
C ALA A 92 -14.33 2.22 6.86
N LYS A 93 -14.70 3.51 6.84
CA LYS A 93 -14.60 4.33 5.62
C LYS A 93 -13.14 4.49 5.17
N LYS A 94 -12.23 4.82 6.08
CA LYS A 94 -10.79 4.96 5.76
C LYS A 94 -10.16 3.64 5.32
N ILE A 95 -10.57 2.51 5.90
CA ILE A 95 -10.15 1.17 5.47
C ILE A 95 -10.63 0.90 4.05
N ALA A 96 -11.87 1.22 3.72
CA ALA A 96 -12.39 1.06 2.36
C ALA A 96 -11.60 1.92 1.34
N GLU A 97 -11.30 3.19 1.69
CA GLU A 97 -10.45 4.09 0.89
C GLU A 97 -9.04 3.50 0.69
N LEU A 98 -8.40 3.02 1.77
CA LEU A 98 -7.08 2.40 1.73
C LEU A 98 -7.07 1.12 0.87
N CYS A 99 -8.09 0.28 1.02
CA CYS A 99 -8.27 -0.92 0.20
C CYS A 99 -8.43 -0.59 -1.29
N GLN A 100 -9.21 0.44 -1.62
CA GLN A 100 -9.41 0.83 -3.01
C GLN A 100 -8.12 1.37 -3.61
N CYS A 101 -7.48 2.32 -2.94
CA CYS A 101 -6.20 2.88 -3.40
C CYS A 101 -5.14 1.79 -3.57
N SER A 102 -5.09 0.82 -2.64
CA SER A 102 -4.15 -0.30 -2.73
C SER A 102 -4.40 -1.17 -3.96
N ARG A 103 -5.66 -1.45 -4.30
CA ARG A 103 -6.01 -2.21 -5.51
C ARG A 103 -5.63 -1.45 -6.78
N ASP A 104 -5.86 -0.14 -6.81
CA ASP A 104 -5.50 0.69 -7.96
C ASP A 104 -3.98 0.69 -8.19
N VAL A 105 -3.20 0.79 -7.11
CA VAL A 105 -1.73 0.69 -7.16
C VAL A 105 -1.29 -0.69 -7.66
N LEU A 106 -1.87 -1.78 -7.12
CA LEU A 106 -1.55 -3.15 -7.57
C LEU A 106 -1.87 -3.36 -9.06
N GLY A 107 -2.96 -2.79 -9.55
CA GLY A 107 -3.32 -2.82 -10.97
C GLY A 107 -2.28 -2.10 -11.85
N GLN A 108 -1.83 -0.91 -11.43
CA GLN A 108 -0.77 -0.20 -12.15
C GLN A 108 0.56 -0.95 -12.13
N ILE A 109 0.91 -1.57 -10.99
CA ILE A 109 2.12 -2.40 -10.90
C ILE A 109 2.03 -3.59 -11.85
N ALA A 110 0.89 -4.28 -11.90
CA ALA A 110 0.70 -5.43 -12.80
C ALA A 110 0.89 -5.03 -14.28
N ILE A 111 0.33 -3.88 -14.69
CA ILE A 111 0.50 -3.34 -16.05
C ILE A 111 1.98 -3.06 -16.33
N TYR A 112 2.69 -2.41 -15.39
CA TYR A 112 4.11 -2.09 -15.54
C TYR A 112 4.97 -3.35 -15.68
N VAL A 113 4.79 -4.34 -14.81
CA VAL A 113 5.56 -5.59 -14.83
C VAL A 113 5.33 -6.35 -16.15
N GLU A 114 4.10 -6.37 -16.66
CA GLU A 114 3.80 -7.02 -17.95
C GLU A 114 4.49 -6.30 -19.12
N GLN A 115 4.52 -4.96 -19.12
CA GLN A 115 5.21 -4.19 -20.15
C GLN A 115 6.72 -4.44 -20.17
N GLN A 116 7.35 -4.60 -19.01
CA GLN A 116 8.78 -4.92 -18.91
C GLN A 116 9.11 -6.29 -19.49
N LYS A 117 8.25 -7.29 -19.29
CA LYS A 117 8.41 -8.62 -19.89
C LYS A 117 8.33 -8.61 -21.41
N VAL A 118 7.47 -7.76 -21.99
CA VAL A 118 7.37 -7.60 -23.45
C VAL A 118 8.60 -6.89 -24.01
N SER A 119 9.13 -5.88 -23.31
CA SER A 119 10.31 -5.13 -23.76
C SER A 119 11.64 -5.88 -23.58
N SER A 120 11.67 -6.92 -22.74
CA SER A 120 12.85 -7.76 -22.48
C SER A 120 12.89 -9.03 -23.35
N ARG A 121 11.91 -9.21 -24.24
CA ARG A 121 11.84 -10.26 -25.26
C ARG A 121 12.24 -9.72 -26.62
#